data_AF-A0A4R4ZXP1-F1
#
_entry.id   AF-A0A4R4ZXP1-F1
#
_cell.length_a   1.000
_cell.length_b   1.000
_cell.length_c   1.000
_cell.angle_alpha   90.00
_cell.angle_beta   90.00
_cell.angle_gamma   90.00
#
_symmetry.space_group_name_H-M   'P 1'
#
loop_
_entity.id
_entity.type
_entity.pdbx_description
1 polymer ?
#
loop_
_entity_poly.entity_id
_entity_poly.type
_entity_poly.pdbx_seq_one_letter_code
_entity_poly.pdbx_strand_id
1 'polypeptide(L)' 'MDTRPRRADARRNYERLVAMARAAFTEHGTGASLDDIAKRAGVGSGTLYRHFPSRDDLLHAVPVSYTHLRAHPSP' A
#
# COMPACT_ATOMS: atom_id res chain seq x y z
N MET A 1 -9.85 23.74 20.13
CA MET A 1 -8.61 23.05 19.71
C MET A 1 -9.03 21.71 19.11
N ASP A 2 -9.12 21.63 17.78
CA ASP A 2 -9.55 20.42 17.07
C ASP A 2 -8.54 19.29 17.29
N THR A 3 -8.80 18.44 18.27
CA THR A 3 -8.13 17.15 18.44
C THR A 3 -8.74 16.16 17.45
N ARG A 4 -8.50 16.38 16.15
CA ARG A 4 -8.74 15.31 15.18
C ARG A 4 -7.97 14.07 15.68
N PRO A 5 -8.63 12.91 15.85
CA PRO A 5 -8.01 11.83 16.60
C PRO A 5 -6.81 11.33 15.80
N ARG A 6 -5.61 11.37 16.36
CA ARG A 6 -4.37 10.81 15.74
C ARG A 6 -4.57 9.41 15.16
N ARG A 7 -5.51 8.62 15.73
CA ARG A 7 -5.91 7.30 15.24
C ARG A 7 -6.63 7.33 13.89
N ALA A 8 -7.49 8.32 13.66
CA ALA A 8 -8.19 8.48 12.39
C ALA A 8 -7.21 8.84 11.27
N ASP A 9 -6.23 9.70 11.55
CA ASP A 9 -5.18 10.06 10.59
C ASP A 9 -4.24 8.88 10.31
N ALA A 10 -3.82 8.14 11.34
CA ALA A 10 -3.02 6.92 11.17
C ALA A 10 -3.74 5.89 10.27
N ARG A 11 -5.04 5.69 10.45
CA ARG A 11 -5.83 4.78 9.61
C ARG A 11 -5.91 5.27 8.16
N ARG A 12 -6.17 6.56 7.92
CA ARG A 12 -6.20 7.12 6.56
C ARG A 12 -4.84 7.03 5.87
N ASN A 13 -3.75 7.26 6.60
CA ASN A 13 -2.40 7.12 6.07
C ASN A 13 -2.11 5.67 5.68
N TYR A 14 -2.48 4.72 6.53
CA TYR A 14 -2.38 3.29 6.24
C TYR A 14 -3.17 2.93 4.97
N GLU A 15 -4.44 3.32 4.88
CA GLU A 15 -5.30 3.05 3.71
C GLU A 15 -4.70 3.62 2.40
N ARG A 16 -4.17 4.85 2.44
CA ARG A 16 -3.51 5.47 1.28
C ARG A 16 -2.24 4.74 0.87
N LEU A 17 -1.42 4.33 1.84
CA LEU A 17 -0.21 3.55 1.59
C LEU A 17 -0.55 2.22 0.92
N VAL A 18 -1.52 1.47 1.44
CA VAL A 18 -1.96 0.19 0.87
C VAL A 18 -2.51 0.36 -0.54
N ALA A 19 -3.33 1.39 -0.78
CA ALA A 19 -3.89 1.66 -2.11
C ALA A 19 -2.79 1.96 -3.16
N MET A 20 -1.81 2.81 -2.81
CA MET A 20 -0.69 3.14 -3.71
C MET A 20 0.28 1.98 -3.87
N ALA A 21 0.53 1.21 -2.82
CA ALA A 21 1.36 0.02 -2.87
C ALA A 21 0.77 -1.03 -3.81
N ARG A 22 -0.55 -1.24 -3.75
CA ARG A 22 -1.26 -2.14 -4.68
C ARG A 22 -1.02 -1.75 -6.14
N ALA A 23 -1.20 -0.47 -6.48
CA ALA A 23 -0.96 0.01 -7.83
C ALA A 23 0.50 -0.20 -8.25
N ALA A 24 1.44 0.25 -7.42
CA ALA A 24 2.87 0.18 -7.71
C ALA A 24 3.39 -1.26 -7.83
N PHE A 25 2.94 -2.19 -6.99
CA PHE A 25 3.31 -3.61 -7.10
C PHE A 25 2.66 -4.29 -8.30
N THR A 26 1.46 -3.87 -8.71
CA THR A 26 0.83 -4.39 -9.94
C THR A 26 1.58 -3.91 -11.18
N GLU A 27 2.03 -2.65 -11.20
CA GLU A 27 2.72 -2.04 -12.34
C GLU A 27 4.20 -2.46 -12.46
N HIS A 28 4.90 -2.56 -11.33
CA HIS A 28 6.36 -2.70 -11.31
C HIS A 28 6.85 -3.96 -10.58
N GLY A 29 5.94 -4.79 -10.06
CA GLY A 29 6.30 -5.97 -9.28
C GLY A 29 7.22 -5.64 -8.10
N THR A 30 8.27 -6.45 -7.92
CA THR A 30 9.26 -6.28 -6.86
C THR A 30 10.15 -5.04 -7.03
N GLY A 31 10.15 -4.41 -8.21
CA GLY A 31 10.92 -3.18 -8.49
C GLY A 31 10.30 -1.90 -7.92
N ALA A 32 9.06 -1.94 -7.42
CA ALA A 32 8.37 -0.74 -6.93
C ALA A 32 9.10 -0.09 -5.73
N SER A 33 9.42 1.19 -5.80
CA SER A 33 10.06 1.94 -4.70
C SER A 33 9.08 2.24 -3.56
N LEU A 34 9.45 1.89 -2.33
CA LEU A 34 8.65 2.20 -1.12
C LEU A 34 8.55 3.71 -0.88
N ASP A 35 9.64 4.45 -1.10
CA ASP A 35 9.63 5.90 -0.93
C ASP A 35 8.75 6.59 -1.98
N ASP A 36 8.73 6.09 -3.22
CA ASP A 36 7.82 6.61 -4.24
C ASP A 36 6.36 6.27 -3.95
N ILE A 37 6.09 5.11 -3.34
CA ILE A 37 4.76 4.76 -2.83
C ILE A 37 4.34 5.75 -1.73
N ALA A 38 5.20 6.02 -0.76
CA ALA A 38 4.93 6.97 0.32
C ALA A 38 4.63 8.37 -0.24
N LYS A 39 5.49 8.82 -1.17
CA LYS A 39 5.35 10.10 -1.86
C LYS A 39 4.02 10.20 -2.62
N ARG A 40 3.67 9.18 -3.42
CA ARG A 40 2.39 9.12 -4.14
C ARG A 40 1.18 9.07 -3.21
N ALA A 41 1.32 8.42 -2.04
CA ALA A 41 0.29 8.38 -1.01
C ALA A 41 0.14 9.70 -0.23
N GLY A 42 1.05 10.66 -0.41
CA GLY A 42 1.11 11.88 0.39
C GLY A 42 1.46 11.62 1.86
N VAL A 43 2.19 10.54 2.13
CA VAL A 43 2.58 10.09 3.48
C VAL A 43 4.10 10.11 3.59
N GLY A 44 4.64 10.62 4.70
CA GLY A 44 6.08 10.64 4.93
C GLY A 44 6.68 9.23 5.05
N SER A 45 7.89 9.03 4.55
CA SER A 45 8.60 7.74 4.59
C SER A 45 8.73 7.18 6.01
N GLY A 46 9.02 8.03 7.01
CA GLY A 46 9.04 7.60 8.42
C GLY A 46 7.70 7.06 8.93
N THR A 47 6.57 7.55 8.40
CA THR A 47 5.24 7.00 8.71
C THR A 47 5.01 5.68 7.97
N LEU A 48 5.49 5.53 6.73
CA LEU A 48 5.48 4.26 6.01
C LEU A 48 6.25 3.20 6.80
N TYR A 49 7.51 3.45 7.15
CA TYR A 49 8.35 2.47 7.86
C TYR A 49 7.86 2.17 9.29
N ARG A 50 7.09 3.08 9.91
CA ARG A 50 6.39 2.78 11.18
C ARG A 50 5.24 1.80 11.01
N HIS A 51 4.53 1.84 9.88
CA HIS A 51 3.44 0.89 9.59
C HIS A 51 3.94 -0.41 8.97
N PHE A 52 5.00 -0.31 8.16
CA PHE A 52 5.56 -1.38 7.35
C PHE A 52 7.08 -1.34 7.46
N PRO A 53 7.66 -1.93 8.53
CA PRO A 53 9.11 -1.95 8.74
C PRO A 53 9.88 -2.58 7.58
N SER A 54 9.26 -3.53 6.87
CA SER A 54 9.82 -4.17 5.68
C SER A 54 8.88 -4.07 4.47
N ARG A 55 9.45 -4.30 3.28
CA ARG A 55 8.66 -4.48 2.05
C ARG A 55 7.63 -5.59 2.20
N ASP A 56 8.03 -6.68 2.86
CA ASP A 56 7.19 -7.85 3.05
C ASP A 56 5.95 -7.54 3.89
N ASP A 57 6.09 -6.70 4.94
CA ASP A 57 4.94 -6.20 5.71
C ASP A 57 3.94 -5.43 4.83
N LEU A 58 4.45 -4.60 3.91
CA LEU A 58 3.59 -3.87 2.98
C LEU A 58 2.94 -4.80 1.94
N LEU A 59 3.67 -5.81 1.45
CA LEU A 59 3.12 -6.81 0.53
C LEU A 59 1.99 -7.61 1.18
N HIS A 60 2.16 -8.06 2.42
CA HIS A 60 1.13 -8.77 3.17
C HIS A 60 -0.09 -7.90 3.48
N ALA A 61 0.10 -6.59 3.63
CA ALA A 61 -1.00 -5.65 3.85
C ALA A 61 -1.77 -5.30 2.58
N VAL A 62 -1.19 -5.49 1.39
CA VAL A 62 -1.87 -5.27 0.12
C VAL A 62 -2.82 -6.43 -0.13
N PRO A 63 -4.15 -6.21 -0.13
CA PRO A 63 -5.10 -7.28 -0.40
C PRO A 63 -4.90 -7.77 -1.82
N VAL A 64 -4.59 -9.05 -1.98
CA VAL A 64 -4.58 -9.72 -3.27
C VAL A 64 -6.02 -9.73 -3.78
N SER A 65 -6.37 -8.80 -4.67
CA SER A 65 -7.57 -8.98 -5.46
C SER A 65 -7.26 -10.07 -6.46
N TYR A 66 -7.83 -11.26 -6.24
CA TYR A 66 -8.00 -12.29 -7.27
C TYR A 66 -8.87 -11.69 -8.38
N THR A 67 -8.29 -10.81 -9.17
CA THR A 67 -8.97 -10.13 -10.25
C THR A 67 -9.11 -11.17 -11.34
N HIS A 68 -10.24 -11.84 -11.30
CA HIS A 68 -10.73 -12.70 -12.36
C HIS A 68 -9.88 -13.95 -12.63
N LEU A 69 -10.14 -15.00 -11.84
CA LEU A 69 -10.21 -16.36 -12.43
C LEU A 69 -11.36 -16.38 -13.46
N ARG A 70 -11.25 -15.64 -14.57
CA ARG A 70 -11.90 -16.06 -15.79
C ARG A 70 -10.89 -16.73 -16.68
N ALA A 71 -11.25 -17.97 -16.95
CA ALA A 71 -11.08 -18.62 -18.23
C ALA A 71 -9.64 -18.59 -18.72
N HIS A 72 -8.87 -19.53 -18.20
CA HIS A 72 -7.99 -20.29 -19.09
C HIS A 72 -8.87 -21.39 -19.68
N PRO A 73 -9.43 -21.28 -20.91
CA PRO A 73 -9.61 -22.47 -21.71
C PRO A 73 -8.22 -22.86 -22.20
N SER A 74 -7.72 -23.99 -21.72
CA SER A 74 -6.57 -24.65 -22.37
C SER A 74 -6.94 -25.05 -23.81
N PRO A 75 -5.95 -25.10 -24.70
CA PRO A 75 -6.11 -25.30 -26.14
C PRO A 75 -6.70 -26.65 -26.54
#